data_AF-A0A6A8GSI4-F1
#
_entry.id   AF-A0A6A8GSI4-F1
#
_cell.length_a   1.000
_cell.length_b   1.000
_cell.length_c   1.000
_cell.angle_alpha   90.00
_cell.angle_beta   90.00
_cell.angle_gamma   90.00
#
_symmetry.space_group_name_H-M   'P 1'
#
loop_
_entity.id
_entity.type
_entity.pdbx_description
1 polymer ?
#
loop_
_entity_poly.entity_id
_entity_poly.type
_entity_poly.pdbx_seq_one_letter_code
_entity_poly.pdbx_strand_id
1 'polypeptide(L)'
;MEKFEKHPIRDYKKKNVTVYTKKISDLAEKDPRRTYLDFYRTFNLYEMYSETGLYLILEGCRNFLNQDIKTAVDKMFETYSDFESDYSNVSHVTVKEMMKQWNVSSPIKISPQFLATRYGVTRTVFDNALKSRSKYTVSIYEMITLRLVPDPRNPQTMFNSVESYQTLKMLIMRNIIGDGLRFLTIEQVAEKTGISLEDLKHPEKLCRTRDRYLNAYDLLTVKMPAYDVEMLKRRK
;
A
#
# COMPACT_ATOMS: atom_id res chain seq x y z
N MET A 1 -58.79 -6.95 13.22
CA MET A 1 -57.61 -6.09 13.02
C MET A 1 -56.51 -6.60 13.92
N GLU A 2 -55.64 -7.47 13.40
CA GLU A 2 -54.45 -7.94 14.12
C GLU A 2 -53.41 -6.82 14.16
N LYS A 3 -52.94 -6.50 15.37
CA LYS A 3 -51.85 -5.56 15.60
C LYS A 3 -50.56 -6.21 15.13
N PHE A 4 -50.00 -5.75 14.02
CA PHE A 4 -48.63 -6.04 13.66
C PHE A 4 -47.69 -5.40 14.69
N GLU A 5 -47.15 -6.21 15.60
CA GLU A 5 -46.00 -5.83 16.40
C GLU A 5 -44.80 -5.65 15.44
N LYS A 6 -44.41 -4.39 15.25
CA LYS A 6 -43.12 -4.07 14.64
C LYS A 6 -42.03 -4.54 15.59
N HIS A 7 -41.45 -5.72 15.31
CA HIS A 7 -40.16 -6.06 15.89
C HIS A 7 -39.16 -4.95 15.54
N PRO A 8 -38.41 -4.41 16.53
CA PRO A 8 -37.41 -3.40 16.24
C PRO A 8 -36.40 -4.00 15.27
N ILE A 9 -36.24 -3.32 14.14
CA ILE A 9 -35.12 -3.52 13.22
C ILE A 9 -33.88 -3.53 14.09
N ARG A 10 -33.17 -4.67 14.10
CA ARG A 10 -31.90 -4.89 14.80
C ARG A 10 -31.16 -3.57 14.94
N ASP A 11 -30.97 -3.12 16.17
CA ASP A 11 -30.04 -2.05 16.48
C ASP A 11 -28.76 -2.32 15.68
N TYR A 12 -28.52 -1.50 14.66
CA TYR A 12 -27.26 -1.49 13.96
C TYR A 12 -26.23 -1.16 15.03
N LYS A 13 -25.54 -2.20 15.54
CA LYS A 13 -24.46 -2.09 16.51
C LYS A 13 -23.63 -0.87 16.10
N LYS A 14 -23.50 0.10 17.01
CA LYS A 14 -22.52 1.19 16.90
C LYS A 14 -21.25 0.59 16.29
N LYS A 15 -20.70 1.19 15.24
CA LYS A 15 -19.37 0.82 14.71
C LYS A 15 -18.44 0.75 15.91
N ASN A 16 -18.09 -0.46 16.34
CA ASN A 16 -17.18 -0.64 17.45
C ASN A 16 -15.83 -0.18 16.91
N VAL A 17 -15.36 0.98 17.36
CA VAL A 17 -14.00 1.42 17.07
C VAL A 17 -13.07 0.46 17.80
N THR A 18 -12.49 -0.47 17.05
CA THR A 18 -11.44 -1.35 17.55
C THR A 18 -10.08 -0.68 17.40
N VAL A 19 -9.07 -1.28 18.03
CA VAL A 19 -7.67 -0.90 17.80
C VAL A 19 -7.31 -0.93 16.32
N TYR A 20 -7.82 -1.88 15.54
CA TYR A 20 -7.50 -2.02 14.11
C TYR A 20 -8.19 -0.97 13.25
N THR A 21 -9.47 -0.71 13.48
CA THR A 21 -10.19 0.34 12.73
C THR A 21 -9.62 1.72 13.04
N LYS A 22 -9.16 1.93 14.29
CA LYS A 22 -8.45 3.15 14.67
C LYS A 22 -7.10 3.25 13.95
N LYS A 23 -6.28 2.20 13.97
CA LYS A 23 -5.01 2.15 13.23
C LYS A 23 -5.18 2.49 11.74
N ILE A 24 -6.19 1.91 11.07
CA ILE A 24 -6.47 2.25 9.65
C ILE A 24 -6.86 3.72 9.50
N SER A 25 -7.69 4.25 10.41
CA SER A 25 -8.11 5.66 10.36
C SER A 25 -6.91 6.60 10.55
N ASP A 26 -6.07 6.34 11.55
CA ASP A 26 -4.89 7.13 11.85
C ASP A 26 -3.91 7.14 10.66
N LEU A 27 -3.77 6.01 9.96
CA LEU A 27 -2.98 5.91 8.74
C LEU A 27 -3.62 6.67 7.57
N ALA A 28 -4.94 6.60 7.43
CA ALA A 28 -5.68 7.29 6.38
C ALA A 28 -5.64 8.82 6.52
N GLU A 29 -5.49 9.34 7.74
CA GLU A 29 -5.31 10.78 8.00
C GLU A 29 -3.99 11.31 7.43
N LYS A 30 -2.93 10.48 7.41
CA LYS A 30 -1.62 10.81 6.85
C LYS A 30 -1.53 10.49 5.36
N ASP A 31 -2.02 9.33 4.92
CA ASP A 31 -2.12 8.97 3.51
C ASP A 31 -3.51 8.41 3.19
N PRO A 32 -4.38 9.14 2.46
CA PRO A 32 -5.74 8.72 2.14
C PRO A 32 -5.83 7.45 1.27
N ARG A 33 -4.70 6.95 0.75
CA ARG A 33 -4.62 5.67 0.05
C ARG A 33 -4.58 4.48 1.01
N ARG A 34 -4.15 4.69 2.26
CA ARG A 34 -4.02 3.67 3.31
C ARG A 34 -5.38 3.26 3.84
N THR A 35 -6.09 2.50 3.03
CA THR A 35 -7.41 1.96 3.33
C THR A 35 -7.33 0.53 3.82
N TYR A 36 -8.45 0.01 4.34
CA TYR A 36 -8.61 -1.41 4.63
C TYR A 36 -8.25 -2.30 3.42
N LEU A 37 -8.72 -1.91 2.23
CA LEU A 37 -8.46 -2.67 1.01
C LEU A 37 -6.99 -2.61 0.60
N ASP A 38 -6.33 -1.47 0.80
CA ASP A 38 -4.88 -1.33 0.56
C ASP A 38 -4.08 -2.23 1.51
N PHE A 39 -4.43 -2.27 2.79
CA PHE A 39 -3.83 -3.17 3.78
C PHE A 39 -4.03 -4.65 3.40
N TYR A 40 -5.27 -5.02 3.08
CA TYR A 40 -5.64 -6.39 2.69
C TYR A 40 -4.84 -6.88 1.47
N ARG A 41 -4.68 -6.01 0.47
CA ARG A 41 -3.87 -6.29 -0.73
C ARG A 41 -2.38 -6.29 -0.42
N THR A 42 -1.91 -5.35 0.39
CA THR A 42 -0.50 -5.21 0.75
C THR A 42 0.04 -6.50 1.35
N PHE A 43 -0.73 -7.24 2.14
CA PHE A 43 -0.29 -8.49 2.76
C PHE A 43 -0.97 -9.74 2.19
N ASN A 44 -1.51 -9.71 0.97
CA ASN A 44 -2.13 -10.88 0.32
C ASN A 44 -3.10 -11.67 1.24
N LEU A 45 -3.90 -10.96 2.05
CA LEU A 45 -4.66 -11.60 3.12
C LEU A 45 -5.80 -12.50 2.61
N TYR A 46 -6.07 -12.49 1.31
CA TYR A 46 -6.97 -13.42 0.63
C TYR A 46 -6.57 -14.90 0.77
N GLU A 47 -5.30 -15.19 1.04
CA GLU A 47 -4.83 -16.55 1.32
C GLU A 47 -5.34 -17.05 2.70
N MET A 48 -5.55 -16.13 3.64
CA MET A 48 -5.95 -16.44 5.02
C MET A 48 -7.45 -16.25 5.27
N TYR A 49 -8.02 -15.12 4.84
CA TYR A 49 -9.41 -14.76 5.04
C TYR A 49 -10.03 -14.18 3.78
N SER A 50 -11.34 -14.35 3.61
CA SER A 50 -12.06 -13.50 2.67
C SER A 50 -12.04 -12.05 3.13
N GLU A 51 -12.15 -11.12 2.17
CA GLU A 51 -12.15 -9.68 2.44
C GLU A 51 -13.22 -9.29 3.47
N THR A 52 -14.45 -9.80 3.32
CA THR A 52 -15.52 -9.56 4.32
C THR A 52 -15.21 -10.22 5.66
N GLY A 53 -14.59 -11.40 5.64
CA GLY A 53 -14.24 -12.14 6.85
C GLY A 53 -13.26 -11.37 7.72
N LEU A 54 -12.17 -10.89 7.13
CA LEU A 54 -11.18 -10.08 7.85
C LEU A 54 -11.79 -8.74 8.29
N TYR A 55 -12.58 -8.07 7.45
CA TYR A 55 -13.23 -6.81 7.81
C TYR A 55 -14.05 -6.95 9.10
N LEU A 56 -14.88 -8.00 9.19
CA LEU A 56 -15.67 -8.29 10.39
C LEU A 56 -14.80 -8.58 11.61
N ILE A 57 -13.63 -9.19 11.44
CA ILE A 57 -12.66 -9.40 12.53
C ILE A 57 -12.08 -8.07 13.00
N LEU A 58 -11.63 -7.24 12.05
CA LEU A 58 -11.05 -5.93 12.38
C LEU A 58 -12.09 -5.00 13.03
N GLU A 59 -13.37 -5.08 12.66
CA GLU A 59 -14.46 -4.34 13.33
C GLU A 59 -14.89 -4.95 14.68
N GLY A 60 -14.26 -6.03 15.13
CA GLY A 60 -14.60 -6.70 16.39
C GLY A 60 -15.95 -7.41 16.35
N CYS A 61 -16.49 -7.65 15.16
CA CYS A 61 -17.70 -8.44 14.95
C CYS A 61 -17.42 -9.95 14.89
N ARG A 62 -16.15 -10.35 14.70
CA ARG A 62 -15.68 -11.73 14.73
C ARG A 62 -14.32 -11.81 15.45
N ASN A 63 -14.00 -12.98 15.97
CA ASN A 63 -12.70 -13.26 16.55
C ASN A 63 -11.73 -13.77 15.48
N PHE A 64 -10.44 -13.55 15.71
CA PHE A 64 -9.40 -14.30 15.00
C PHE A 64 -9.56 -15.80 15.24
N LEU A 65 -9.13 -16.61 14.28
CA LEU A 65 -9.22 -18.07 14.37
C LEU A 65 -8.35 -18.62 15.51
N ASN A 66 -7.19 -18.01 15.74
CA ASN A 66 -6.28 -18.32 16.84
C ASN A 66 -5.37 -17.11 17.12
N GLN A 67 -4.54 -17.25 18.15
CA GLN A 67 -3.60 -16.22 18.59
C GLN A 67 -2.45 -16.00 17.60
N ASP A 68 -2.00 -17.05 16.89
CA ASP A 68 -0.89 -16.96 15.94
C ASP A 68 -1.24 -16.03 14.77
N ILE A 69 -2.45 -16.15 14.20
CA ILE A 69 -2.98 -15.22 13.18
C ILE A 69 -3.10 -13.80 13.72
N LYS A 70 -3.60 -13.64 14.95
CA LYS A 70 -3.71 -12.31 15.56
C LYS A 70 -2.35 -11.64 15.64
N THR A 71 -1.33 -12.37 16.10
CA THR A 71 0.05 -11.88 16.19
C THR A 71 0.60 -11.51 14.80
N ALA A 72 0.34 -12.31 13.77
CA ALA A 72 0.72 -12.00 12.39
C ALA A 72 0.07 -10.69 11.90
N VAL A 73 -1.23 -10.51 12.13
CA VAL A 73 -1.96 -9.30 11.73
C VAL A 73 -1.51 -8.08 12.53
N ASP A 74 -1.22 -8.23 13.83
CA ASP A 74 -0.64 -7.17 14.65
C ASP A 74 0.71 -6.72 14.05
N LYS A 75 1.57 -7.68 13.67
CA LYS A 75 2.86 -7.37 13.06
C LYS A 75 2.73 -6.72 11.67
N MET A 76 1.78 -7.17 10.86
CA MET A 76 1.45 -6.54 9.58
C MET A 76 1.06 -5.07 9.78
N PHE A 77 0.25 -4.75 10.78
CA PHE A 77 -0.09 -3.36 11.09
C PHE A 77 1.12 -2.54 11.52
N GLU A 78 2.01 -3.09 12.35
CA GLU A 78 3.27 -2.41 12.71
C GLU A 78 4.12 -2.11 11.47
N THR A 79 4.41 -3.14 10.67
CA THR A 79 5.19 -2.99 9.44
C THR A 79 4.54 -2.02 8.45
N TYR A 80 3.22 -2.04 8.33
CA TYR A 80 2.49 -1.12 7.46
C TYR A 80 2.63 0.34 7.90
N SER A 81 2.62 0.59 9.21
CA SER A 81 2.88 1.89 9.81
C SER A 81 4.35 2.32 9.66
N ASP A 82 5.30 1.41 9.80
CA ASP A 82 6.74 1.73 9.66
C ASP A 82 7.09 2.21 8.23
N PHE A 83 6.34 1.73 7.24
CA PHE A 83 6.45 2.11 5.83
C PHE A 83 5.47 3.22 5.44
N GLU A 84 4.85 3.88 6.41
CA GLU A 84 3.98 5.02 6.15
C GLU A 84 4.78 6.24 5.70
N SER A 85 4.17 7.04 4.84
CA SER A 85 4.67 8.37 4.49
C SER A 85 3.56 9.37 4.78
N ASP A 86 3.91 10.50 5.38
CA ASP A 86 2.94 11.51 5.78
C ASP A 86 2.71 12.52 4.66
N TYR A 87 1.50 12.50 4.09
CA TYR A 87 1.05 13.40 3.04
C TYR A 87 -0.08 14.32 3.51
N SER A 88 -0.32 14.43 4.82
CA SER A 88 -1.36 15.29 5.40
C SER A 88 -1.22 16.75 4.98
N ASN A 89 0.03 17.19 4.73
CA ASN A 89 0.39 18.54 4.28
C ASN A 89 0.41 18.70 2.75
N VAL A 90 0.20 17.64 1.97
CA VAL A 90 0.24 17.70 0.51
C VAL A 90 -1.07 18.30 -0.01
N SER A 91 -0.96 19.52 -0.55
CA SER A 91 -2.08 20.21 -1.20
C SER A 91 -2.00 20.07 -2.72
N HIS A 92 -3.17 20.08 -3.36
CA HIS A 92 -3.26 20.07 -4.82
C HIS A 92 -2.60 21.27 -5.49
N VAL A 93 -2.59 22.43 -4.82
CA VAL A 93 -1.95 23.66 -5.30
C VAL A 93 -0.44 23.45 -5.35
N THR A 94 0.13 22.90 -4.28
CA THR A 94 1.55 22.56 -4.20
C THR A 94 1.96 21.59 -5.30
N VAL A 95 1.17 20.52 -5.51
CA VAL A 95 1.46 19.51 -6.55
C VAL A 95 1.40 20.12 -7.95
N LYS A 96 0.41 20.97 -8.24
CA LYS A 96 0.31 21.67 -9.53
C LYS A 96 1.53 22.55 -9.81
N GLU A 97 2.00 23.29 -8.80
CA GLU A 97 3.18 24.13 -8.95
C GLU A 97 4.46 23.29 -9.14
N MET A 98 4.62 22.22 -8.36
CA MET A 98 5.74 21.29 -8.54
C MET A 98 5.75 20.65 -9.93
N MET A 99 4.58 20.25 -10.45
CA MET A 99 4.46 19.74 -11.82
C MET A 99 4.90 20.79 -12.86
N LYS A 100 4.49 22.04 -12.68
CA LYS A 100 4.88 23.15 -13.56
C LYS A 100 6.39 23.34 -13.55
N GLN A 101 7.00 23.39 -12.37
CA GLN A 101 8.45 23.53 -12.19
C GLN A 101 9.23 22.34 -12.77
N TRP A 102 8.74 21.12 -12.56
CA TRP A 102 9.29 19.92 -13.19
C TRP A 102 9.23 20.02 -14.71
N ASN A 103 8.08 20.41 -15.27
CA ASN A 103 7.92 20.54 -16.72
C ASN A 103 8.74 21.67 -17.33
N VAL A 104 9.22 22.65 -16.55
CA VAL A 104 10.19 23.65 -17.01
C VAL A 104 11.60 23.08 -16.98
N SER A 105 11.99 22.42 -15.88
CA SER A 105 13.37 22.01 -15.62
C SER A 105 13.78 20.65 -16.20
N SER A 106 12.83 19.73 -16.38
CA SER A 106 13.09 18.34 -16.80
C SER A 106 12.86 18.15 -18.30
N PRO A 107 13.70 17.36 -19.01
CA PRO A 107 13.44 16.97 -20.39
C PRO A 107 12.22 16.03 -20.50
N ILE A 108 11.88 15.29 -19.44
CA ILE A 108 10.75 14.36 -19.42
C ILE A 108 9.54 15.09 -18.83
N LYS A 109 8.49 15.28 -19.64
CA LYS A 109 7.31 16.05 -19.25
C LYS A 109 6.23 15.17 -18.63
N ILE A 110 5.71 15.61 -17.48
CA ILE A 110 4.50 15.06 -16.87
C ILE A 110 3.30 15.83 -17.46
N SER A 111 2.70 15.26 -18.51
CA SER A 111 1.57 15.86 -19.21
C SER A 111 0.24 15.19 -18.83
N PRO A 112 -0.92 15.85 -19.08
CA PRO A 112 -2.22 15.21 -18.88
C PRO A 112 -2.36 13.90 -19.66
N GLN A 113 -1.79 13.80 -20.87
CA GLN A 113 -1.81 12.56 -21.66
C GLN A 113 -0.96 11.46 -21.02
N PHE A 114 0.22 11.81 -20.50
CA PHE A 114 1.06 10.88 -19.76
C PHE A 114 0.31 10.32 -18.54
N LEU A 115 -0.31 11.21 -17.76
CA LEU A 115 -1.07 10.85 -16.57
C LEU A 115 -2.34 10.07 -16.91
N ALA A 116 -3.02 10.38 -18.00
CA ALA A 116 -4.15 9.61 -18.49
C ALA A 116 -3.74 8.17 -18.84
N THR A 117 -2.60 8.01 -19.50
CA THR A 117 -2.08 6.70 -19.91
C THR A 117 -1.65 5.87 -18.69
N ARG A 118 -1.08 6.49 -17.66
CA ARG A 118 -0.56 5.80 -16.47
C ARG A 118 -1.60 5.57 -15.39
N TYR A 119 -2.44 6.57 -15.12
CA TYR A 119 -3.41 6.55 -14.01
C TYR A 119 -4.87 6.40 -14.47
N GLY A 120 -5.13 6.29 -15.78
CA GLY A 120 -6.48 6.14 -16.32
C GLY A 120 -7.37 7.37 -16.12
N VAL A 121 -6.80 8.55 -15.88
CA VAL A 121 -7.55 9.77 -15.59
C VAL A 121 -7.80 10.55 -16.87
N THR A 122 -9.07 10.75 -17.24
CA THR A 122 -9.40 11.60 -18.40
C THR A 122 -9.09 13.06 -18.09
N ARG A 123 -8.78 13.85 -19.13
CA ARG A 123 -8.34 15.25 -18.98
C ARG A 123 -9.33 16.15 -18.22
N THR A 124 -10.64 15.93 -18.38
CA THR A 124 -11.71 16.66 -17.68
C THR A 124 -11.82 16.27 -16.20
N VAL A 125 -11.53 15.00 -15.88
CA VAL A 125 -11.53 14.51 -14.50
C VAL A 125 -10.24 14.88 -13.78
N PHE A 126 -9.15 15.11 -14.52
CA PHE A 126 -7.82 15.37 -13.97
C PHE A 126 -7.76 16.57 -13.02
N ASP A 127 -8.35 17.71 -13.41
CA ASP A 127 -8.33 18.89 -12.54
C ASP A 127 -9.15 18.68 -11.26
N ASN A 128 -10.22 17.92 -11.32
CA ASN A 128 -11.03 17.57 -10.15
C ASN A 128 -10.35 16.49 -9.29
N ALA A 129 -9.69 15.53 -9.94
CA ALA A 129 -8.90 14.48 -9.29
C ALA A 129 -7.74 15.09 -8.50
N LEU A 130 -7.03 16.06 -9.09
CA LEU A 130 -5.99 16.81 -8.40
C LEU A 130 -6.54 17.61 -7.22
N LYS A 131 -7.69 18.28 -7.34
CA LYS A 131 -8.26 19.10 -6.25
C LYS A 131 -8.54 18.31 -4.98
N SER A 132 -8.87 17.02 -5.11
CA SER A 132 -9.05 16.13 -3.97
C SER A 132 -7.69 15.74 -3.36
N ARG A 133 -7.60 15.65 -2.02
CA ARG A 133 -6.49 14.95 -1.32
C ARG A 133 -6.63 13.45 -1.56
N SER A 134 -6.50 13.03 -2.82
CA SER A 134 -6.73 11.67 -3.27
C SER A 134 -5.43 11.00 -3.69
N LYS A 135 -5.55 9.72 -4.05
CA LYS A 135 -4.45 8.92 -4.60
C LYS A 135 -3.69 9.60 -5.74
N TYR A 136 -4.34 10.45 -6.55
CA TYR A 136 -3.69 11.07 -7.71
C TYR A 136 -2.73 12.19 -7.30
N THR A 137 -3.17 13.05 -6.37
CA THR A 137 -2.36 14.15 -5.85
C THR A 137 -1.11 13.61 -5.15
N VAL A 138 -1.27 12.57 -4.33
CA VAL A 138 -0.14 11.93 -3.65
C VAL A 138 0.79 11.21 -4.62
N SER A 139 0.26 10.46 -5.61
CA SER A 139 1.11 9.74 -6.56
C SER A 139 1.94 10.69 -7.44
N ILE A 140 1.37 11.82 -7.88
CA ILE A 140 2.12 12.82 -8.65
C ILE A 140 3.17 13.52 -7.79
N TYR A 141 2.84 13.79 -6.52
CA TYR A 141 3.82 14.29 -5.57
C TYR A 141 5.02 13.34 -5.46
N GLU A 142 4.77 12.04 -5.24
CA GLU A 142 5.81 11.00 -5.21
C GLU A 142 6.60 10.91 -6.52
N MET A 143 5.93 10.99 -7.68
CA MET A 143 6.62 11.00 -8.98
C MET A 143 7.70 12.09 -9.04
N ILE A 144 7.39 13.28 -8.55
CA ILE A 144 8.29 14.43 -8.63
C ILE A 144 9.37 14.32 -7.55
N THR A 145 9.00 14.09 -6.29
CA THR A 145 9.94 14.06 -5.16
C THR A 145 10.91 12.89 -5.23
N LEU A 146 10.41 11.72 -5.63
CA LEU A 146 11.21 10.51 -5.80
C LEU A 146 11.78 10.38 -7.22
N ARG A 147 11.50 11.34 -8.11
CA ARG A 147 11.91 11.33 -9.53
C ARG A 147 11.48 10.07 -10.29
N LEU A 148 10.35 9.47 -9.92
CA LEU A 148 9.78 8.26 -10.51
C LEU A 148 8.98 8.61 -11.78
N VAL A 149 9.70 9.14 -12.78
CA VAL A 149 9.15 9.46 -14.10
C VAL A 149 9.95 8.68 -15.15
N PRO A 150 9.32 7.73 -15.86
CA PRO A 150 10.00 6.96 -16.90
C PRO A 150 10.25 7.83 -18.12
N ASP A 151 11.42 7.69 -18.73
CA ASP A 151 11.74 8.29 -20.02
C ASP A 151 11.10 7.46 -21.14
N PRO A 152 10.13 8.02 -21.90
CA PRO A 152 9.49 7.29 -23.00
C PRO A 152 10.45 6.91 -24.13
N ARG A 153 11.62 7.57 -24.22
CA ARG A 153 12.65 7.27 -25.23
C ARG A 153 13.62 6.19 -24.78
N ASN A 154 13.63 5.84 -23.49
CA ASN A 154 14.53 4.84 -22.94
C ASN A 154 13.74 3.72 -22.23
N PRO A 155 13.52 2.58 -22.89
CA PRO A 155 12.82 1.43 -22.32
C PRO A 155 13.42 0.93 -21.00
N GLN A 156 14.72 1.15 -20.76
CA GLN A 156 15.35 0.76 -19.49
C GLN A 156 14.75 1.50 -18.28
N THR A 157 14.11 2.64 -18.48
CA THR A 157 13.51 3.42 -17.39
C THR A 157 12.04 3.12 -17.18
N MET A 158 11.46 2.14 -17.88
CA MET A 158 10.00 1.87 -17.84
C MET A 158 9.47 1.56 -16.42
N PHE A 159 10.33 1.02 -15.55
CA PHE A 159 10.05 0.72 -14.15
C PHE A 159 10.36 1.89 -13.20
N ASN A 160 10.86 3.02 -13.69
CA ASN A 160 11.05 4.24 -12.90
C ASN A 160 9.68 4.93 -12.71
N SER A 161 8.79 4.27 -11.97
CA SER A 161 7.38 4.62 -11.83
C SER A 161 6.89 4.40 -10.41
N VAL A 162 5.80 5.09 -10.03
CA VAL A 162 5.19 4.95 -8.69
C VAL A 162 4.63 3.54 -8.51
N GLU A 163 4.05 2.94 -9.55
CA GLU A 163 3.50 1.59 -9.49
C GLU A 163 4.59 0.55 -9.16
N SER A 164 5.74 0.66 -9.83
CA SER A 164 6.91 -0.18 -9.55
C SER A 164 7.44 0.01 -8.14
N TYR A 165 7.58 1.26 -7.70
CA TYR A 165 8.01 1.60 -6.35
C TYR A 165 7.08 1.02 -5.28
N GLN A 166 5.77 1.21 -5.42
CA GLN A 166 4.79 0.65 -4.49
C GLN A 166 4.82 -0.89 -4.50
N THR A 167 5.02 -1.51 -5.65
CA THR A 167 5.17 -2.97 -5.77
C THR A 167 6.36 -3.48 -4.96
N LEU A 168 7.55 -2.88 -5.11
CA LEU A 168 8.72 -3.27 -4.32
C LEU A 168 8.48 -3.01 -2.82
N LYS A 169 7.90 -1.86 -2.47
CA LYS A 169 7.58 -1.53 -1.08
C LYS A 169 6.66 -2.58 -0.45
N MET A 170 5.63 -3.05 -1.16
CA MET A 170 4.77 -4.15 -0.72
C MET A 170 5.53 -5.47 -0.55
N LEU A 171 6.40 -5.82 -1.49
CA LEU A 171 7.21 -7.04 -1.39
C LEU A 171 8.17 -7.00 -0.20
N ILE A 172 8.79 -5.84 0.07
CA ILE A 172 9.67 -5.65 1.24
C ILE A 172 8.86 -5.84 2.53
N MET A 173 7.69 -5.20 2.65
CA MET A 173 6.81 -5.38 3.80
C MET A 173 6.42 -6.84 3.99
N ARG A 174 6.11 -7.58 2.92
CA ARG A 174 5.78 -9.02 3.02
C ARG A 174 6.97 -9.87 3.45
N ASN A 175 8.16 -9.59 2.95
CA ASN A 175 9.37 -10.31 3.37
C ASN A 175 9.65 -10.14 4.87
N ILE A 176 9.35 -8.96 5.43
CA ILE A 176 9.41 -8.70 6.88
C ILE A 176 8.41 -9.58 7.64
N ILE A 177 7.21 -9.80 7.11
CA ILE A 177 6.23 -10.70 7.74
C ILE A 177 6.64 -12.17 7.64
N GLY A 178 7.45 -12.55 6.65
CA GLY A 178 7.92 -13.90 6.50
C GLY A 178 6.76 -14.89 6.29
N ASP A 179 6.82 -16.03 6.97
CA ASP A 179 5.78 -17.08 6.90
C ASP A 179 4.53 -16.78 7.77
N GLY A 180 4.49 -15.61 8.42
CA GLY A 180 3.44 -15.21 9.35
C GLY A 180 3.64 -15.67 10.79
N LEU A 181 4.68 -16.45 11.07
CA LEU A 181 5.07 -16.89 12.42
C LEU A 181 6.50 -16.44 12.78
N ARG A 182 7.38 -16.39 11.79
CA ARG A 182 8.79 -16.02 11.89
C ARG A 182 9.01 -14.73 11.12
N PHE A 183 8.84 -13.63 11.82
CA PHE A 183 9.06 -12.29 11.28
C PHE A 183 10.56 -12.00 11.14
N LEU A 184 10.91 -11.20 10.13
CA LEU A 184 12.26 -10.72 9.88
C LEU A 184 12.35 -9.23 10.15
N THR A 185 13.52 -8.73 10.52
CA THR A 185 13.83 -7.28 10.43
C THR A 185 14.23 -6.92 9.00
N ILE A 186 14.24 -5.62 8.67
CA ILE A 186 14.69 -5.17 7.34
C ILE A 186 16.16 -5.51 7.09
N GLU A 187 17.00 -5.56 8.13
CA GLU A 187 18.40 -6.00 8.07
C GLU A 187 18.49 -7.49 7.70
N GLN A 188 17.65 -8.34 8.29
CA GLN A 188 17.60 -9.75 7.95
C GLN A 188 17.06 -9.98 6.53
N VAL A 189 16.13 -9.14 6.05
CA VAL A 189 15.71 -9.15 4.65
C VAL A 189 16.87 -8.76 3.73
N ALA A 190 17.67 -7.75 4.09
CA ALA A 190 18.87 -7.36 3.33
C ALA A 190 19.86 -8.53 3.21
N GLU A 191 20.19 -9.17 4.33
CA GLU A 191 21.10 -10.31 4.37
C GLU A 191 20.59 -11.48 3.53
N LYS A 192 19.31 -11.86 3.70
CA LYS A 192 18.73 -13.00 3.00
C LYS A 192 18.64 -12.77 1.48
N THR A 193 18.25 -11.56 1.08
CA THR A 193 18.06 -11.24 -0.34
C THR A 193 19.37 -10.92 -1.04
N GLY A 194 20.35 -10.35 -0.32
CA GLY A 194 21.56 -9.75 -0.89
C GLY A 194 21.35 -8.32 -1.39
N ILE A 195 20.17 -7.73 -1.18
CA ILE A 195 19.89 -6.32 -1.51
C ILE A 195 20.44 -5.47 -0.38
N SER A 196 21.09 -4.35 -0.71
CA SER A 196 21.64 -3.46 0.31
C SER A 196 20.53 -2.89 1.22
N LEU A 197 20.82 -2.75 2.51
CA LEU A 197 19.88 -2.17 3.48
C LEU A 197 19.41 -0.77 3.05
N GLU A 198 20.33 0.02 2.47
CA GLU A 198 20.04 1.34 1.95
C GLU A 198 19.03 1.31 0.79
N ASP A 199 19.17 0.38 -0.15
CA ASP A 199 18.21 0.23 -1.24
C ASP A 199 16.86 -0.31 -0.75
N LEU A 200 16.81 -1.10 0.33
CA LEU A 200 15.55 -1.54 0.94
C LEU A 200 14.83 -0.41 1.70
N LYS A 201 15.59 0.52 2.31
CA LYS A 201 15.05 1.73 2.93
C LYS A 201 14.62 2.78 1.90
N HIS A 202 15.23 2.74 0.71
CA HIS A 202 14.99 3.66 -0.41
C HIS A 202 14.67 2.92 -1.72
N PRO A 203 13.54 2.20 -1.80
CA PRO A 203 13.25 1.30 -2.93
C PRO A 203 13.00 2.05 -4.25
N GLU A 204 12.81 3.37 -4.24
CA GLU A 204 12.78 4.18 -5.46
C GLU A 204 14.11 4.13 -6.23
N LYS A 205 15.24 3.85 -5.56
CA LYS A 205 16.55 3.69 -6.19
C LYS A 205 16.63 2.42 -7.04
N LEU A 206 15.91 1.37 -6.64
CA LEU A 206 15.83 0.10 -7.37
C LEU A 206 14.98 0.24 -8.65
N CYS A 207 14.10 1.23 -8.71
CA CYS A 207 13.21 1.47 -9.84
C CYS A 207 13.90 2.19 -11.02
N ARG A 208 15.11 2.71 -10.85
CA ARG A 208 15.76 3.59 -11.85
C ARG A 208 16.01 2.93 -13.21
N THR A 209 16.29 1.63 -13.19
CA THR A 209 16.59 0.85 -14.39
C THR A 209 15.87 -0.49 -14.31
N ARG A 210 15.46 -1.02 -15.46
CA ARG A 210 14.82 -2.32 -15.61
C ARG A 210 15.59 -3.41 -14.89
N ASP A 211 16.90 -3.52 -15.13
CA ASP A 211 17.68 -4.63 -14.62
C ASP A 211 17.77 -4.60 -13.09
N ARG A 212 17.97 -3.42 -12.48
CA ARG A 212 17.89 -3.26 -11.01
C ARG A 212 16.52 -3.61 -10.45
N TYR A 213 15.45 -3.16 -11.11
CA TYR A 213 14.09 -3.43 -10.67
C TYR A 213 13.77 -4.92 -10.72
N LEU A 214 14.02 -5.57 -11.87
CA LEU A 214 13.74 -6.98 -12.07
C LEU A 214 14.56 -7.85 -11.12
N ASN A 215 15.86 -7.57 -10.97
CA ASN A 215 16.69 -8.29 -10.03
C ASN A 215 16.17 -8.16 -8.58
N ALA A 216 15.80 -6.95 -8.15
CA ALA A 216 15.22 -6.76 -6.83
C ALA A 216 13.87 -7.47 -6.67
N TYR A 217 13.01 -7.38 -7.68
CA TYR A 217 11.71 -8.04 -7.72
C TYR A 217 11.85 -9.56 -7.60
N ASP A 218 12.75 -10.16 -8.37
CA ASP A 218 12.99 -11.61 -8.38
C ASP A 218 13.58 -12.07 -7.04
N LEU A 219 14.57 -11.35 -6.50
CA LEU A 219 15.15 -11.66 -5.20
C LEU A 219 14.12 -11.55 -4.07
N LEU A 220 13.26 -10.54 -4.11
CA LEU A 220 12.19 -10.35 -3.13
C LEU A 220 11.03 -11.32 -3.32
N THR A 221 10.82 -11.88 -4.51
CA THR A 221 9.70 -12.81 -4.78
C THR A 221 10.11 -14.26 -4.54
N VAL A 222 11.25 -14.69 -5.09
CA VAL A 222 11.74 -16.08 -5.00
C VAL A 222 12.16 -16.43 -3.57
N LYS A 223 12.70 -15.47 -2.81
CA LYS A 223 13.15 -15.71 -1.43
C LYS A 223 12.10 -15.37 -0.37
N MET A 224 10.92 -14.89 -0.79
CA MET A 224 9.80 -14.66 0.11
C MET A 224 9.17 -16.00 0.49
N PRO A 225 9.14 -16.37 1.78
CA PRO A 225 8.37 -17.52 2.21
C PRO A 225 6.87 -17.21 2.00
N ALA A 226 6.12 -18.19 1.48
CA ALA A 226 4.66 -18.11 1.53
C ALA A 226 4.21 -18.12 2.99
N TYR A 227 3.05 -17.52 3.27
CA TYR A 227 2.44 -17.70 4.59
C TYR A 227 2.22 -19.18 4.82
N ASP A 228 2.58 -19.69 6.00
CA ASP A 228 2.23 -21.05 6.38
C ASP A 228 0.75 -21.07 6.78
N VAL A 229 -0.13 -20.99 5.78
CA VAL A 229 -1.58 -20.86 5.98
C VAL A 229 -2.13 -22.07 6.75
N GLU A 230 -1.58 -23.25 6.52
CA GLU A 230 -1.96 -24.47 7.24
C GLU A 230 -1.59 -24.38 8.72
N MET A 231 -0.36 -23.99 9.04
CA MET A 231 0.06 -23.83 10.43
C MET A 231 -0.65 -22.65 11.11
N LEU A 232 -0.84 -21.53 10.39
CA LEU A 232 -1.58 -20.37 10.86
C LEU A 232 -3.06 -20.68 11.09
N LYS A 233 -3.70 -21.60 10.35
CA LYS A 233 -5.11 -21.96 10.56
C LYS A 233 -5.32 -23.13 11.53
N ARG A 234 -4.26 -23.82 11.99
CA ARG A 234 -4.39 -24.86 13.02
C ARG A 234 -4.97 -24.25 14.28
N ARG A 235 -6.11 -24.78 14.73
CA ARG A 235 -6.61 -24.52 16.08
C ARG A 235 -5.70 -25.29 17.04
N LYS A 236 -4.91 -24.58 17.83
CA LYS A 236 -4.31 -25.13 19.04
C LYS A 236 -5.36 -25.13 20.14
#